data_AF-Q32SH8-F1
#
_entry.id   AF-Q32SH8-F1
#
_cell.length_a   1.000
_cell.length_b   1.000
_cell.length_c   1.000
_cell.angle_alpha   90.00
_cell.angle_beta   90.00
_cell.angle_gamma   90.00
#
_symmetry.space_group_name_H-M   'P 1'
#
loop_
_entity.id
_entity.type
_entity.pdbx_description
1 polymer ?
#
loop_
_entity_poly.entity_id
_entity_poly.type
_entity_poly.pdbx_seq_one_letter_code
_entity_poly.pdbx_strand_id
1 'polypeptide(L)'
;EFLKFRELPAGQNAIVAIACYSGYNQEDSVIMNQSSIDRGLFRSLFFRSYSDQEKKVGLNYTEVFEKPFHQSTLRMKHGTYDKLDEDGIVAPGVRVSGEDVIIGKTAPIDQESQDLGTRTSVHQRRDISTPLRSTENGIVDSVILTVNADNVKYVKVRVRTTKVPQIGDKFASRHGQKGTIGVTYRQEDMPFTREGVTPDIIINPHAIPSRMTIAHLIECLLS
;
A
#
# COMPACT_ATOMS: atom_id res chain seq x y z
N GLU A 1 16.93 21.53 15.72
CA GLU A 1 17.20 22.61 14.75
C GLU A 1 18.12 22.14 13.63
N PHE A 2 19.34 21.70 13.95
CA PHE A 2 20.31 21.22 12.95
C PHE A 2 19.82 20.08 12.04
N LEU A 3 19.04 19.13 12.58
CA LEU A 3 18.47 18.02 11.81
C LEU A 3 17.22 18.40 10.99
N LYS A 4 16.75 19.65 11.07
CA LYS A 4 15.54 20.13 10.38
C LYS A 4 14.28 19.27 10.60
N PHE A 5 14.21 18.53 11.72
CA PHE A 5 13.07 17.65 12.03
C PHE A 5 11.72 18.39 12.15
N ARG A 6 11.75 19.69 12.47
CA ARG A 6 10.53 20.52 12.45
C ARG A 6 10.01 20.77 11.04
N GLU A 7 10.88 20.76 10.03
CA GLU A 7 10.51 20.95 8.62
C GLU A 7 9.95 19.65 8.02
N LEU A 8 10.50 18.50 8.41
CA LEU A 8 10.08 17.17 7.97
C LEU A 8 9.78 16.25 9.18
N PRO A 9 8.64 16.45 9.87
CA PRO A 9 8.27 15.65 11.03
C PRO A 9 7.83 14.23 10.64
N ALA A 10 7.92 13.30 11.60
CA ALA A 10 7.61 11.88 11.39
C ALA A 10 6.48 11.36 12.30
N GLY A 11 5.59 12.23 12.78
CA GLY A 11 4.49 11.87 13.68
C GLY A 11 3.48 13.00 13.84
N GLN A 12 2.47 12.76 14.66
CA GLN A 12 1.45 13.75 15.02
C GLN A 12 1.30 13.81 16.54
N ASN A 13 0.95 14.98 17.06
CA ASN A 13 0.60 15.13 18.47
C ASN A 13 -0.77 14.50 18.71
N ALA A 14 -0.89 13.72 19.76
CA ALA A 14 -2.12 13.04 20.15
C ALA A 14 -2.42 13.34 21.62
N ILE A 15 -3.69 13.45 21.97
CA ILE A 15 -4.12 13.55 23.36
C ILE A 15 -4.10 12.14 23.96
N VAL A 16 -3.22 11.91 24.94
CA VAL A 16 -3.01 10.59 25.54
C VAL A 16 -3.56 10.56 26.96
N ALA A 17 -4.40 9.57 27.25
CA ALA A 17 -4.82 9.23 28.61
C ALA A 17 -4.10 7.97 29.11
N ILE A 18 -3.69 7.99 30.38
CA ILE A 18 -3.07 6.84 31.04
C ILE A 18 -4.10 6.26 32.00
N ALA A 19 -4.81 5.22 31.57
CA ALA A 19 -5.92 4.64 32.33
C ALA A 19 -6.17 3.17 31.97
N CYS A 20 -6.65 2.38 32.93
CA CYS A 20 -7.22 1.07 32.64
C CYS A 20 -8.66 1.28 32.15
N TYR A 21 -8.95 0.95 30.90
CA TYR A 21 -10.27 1.15 30.31
C TYR A 21 -10.68 -0.07 29.49
N SER A 22 -11.84 -0.67 29.78
CA SER A 22 -12.43 -1.82 29.06
C SER A 22 -11.56 -3.10 28.91
N GLY A 23 -10.31 -3.11 29.38
CA GLY A 23 -9.36 -4.23 29.26
C GLY A 23 -8.62 -4.31 27.92
N TYR A 24 -9.09 -3.65 26.86
CA TYR A 24 -8.50 -3.70 25.51
C TYR A 24 -7.21 -2.89 25.31
N ASN A 25 -6.60 -2.40 26.40
CA ASN A 25 -5.26 -1.80 26.38
C ASN A 25 -4.23 -2.60 27.19
N GLN A 26 -4.50 -3.87 27.52
CA GLN A 26 -3.52 -4.74 28.18
C GLN A 26 -2.43 -5.22 27.21
N GLU A 27 -1.31 -5.71 27.74
CA GLU A 27 -0.25 -6.38 26.96
C GLU A 27 0.21 -5.62 25.69
N ASP A 28 0.62 -4.37 25.85
CA ASP A 28 1.10 -3.50 24.76
C ASP A 28 0.05 -3.18 23.68
N SER A 29 -1.23 -3.37 23.97
CA SER A 29 -2.30 -2.81 23.15
C SER A 29 -2.69 -1.40 23.60
N VAL A 30 -3.21 -0.61 22.67
CA VAL A 30 -3.76 0.72 22.92
C VAL A 30 -5.19 0.82 22.42
N ILE A 31 -5.99 1.62 23.11
CA ILE A 31 -7.33 1.99 22.65
C ILE A 31 -7.19 3.30 21.88
N MET A 32 -7.77 3.37 20.68
CA MET A 32 -7.70 4.58 19.84
C MET A 32 -9.09 5.15 19.56
N ASN A 33 -9.19 6.46 19.46
CA ASN A 33 -10.44 7.16 19.15
C ASN A 33 -10.78 7.03 17.66
N GLN A 34 -11.83 6.26 17.35
CA GLN A 34 -12.34 6.06 15.99
C GLN A 34 -12.75 7.38 15.35
N SER A 35 -13.38 8.29 16.09
CA SER A 35 -13.79 9.59 15.55
C SER A 35 -12.59 10.46 15.17
N SER A 36 -11.46 10.36 15.89
CA SER A 36 -10.21 11.03 15.49
C SER A 36 -9.60 10.40 14.23
N ILE A 37 -9.62 9.07 14.11
CA ILE A 37 -9.19 8.36 12.88
C ILE A 37 -10.06 8.78 11.68
N ASP A 38 -11.37 8.91 11.87
CA ASP A 38 -12.33 9.32 10.84
C ASP A 38 -12.07 10.77 10.37
N ARG A 39 -11.62 11.63 11.27
CA ARG A 39 -11.17 13.01 10.98
C ARG A 39 -9.79 13.08 10.32
N GLY A 40 -9.07 11.95 10.22
CA GLY A 40 -7.80 11.85 9.49
C GLY A 40 -6.56 11.64 10.35
N LEU A 41 -6.72 11.41 11.67
CA LEU A 41 -5.59 11.09 12.55
C LEU A 41 -4.79 9.90 12.00
N PHE A 42 -3.48 10.07 11.88
CA PHE A 42 -2.49 9.11 11.39
C PHE A 42 -2.77 8.45 10.02
N ARG A 43 -3.62 9.04 9.17
CA ARG A 43 -3.77 8.55 7.79
C ARG A 43 -2.46 8.72 7.01
N SER A 44 -2.14 7.74 6.19
CA SER A 44 -0.95 7.76 5.34
C SER A 44 -1.27 7.40 3.89
N LEU A 45 -0.39 7.83 2.98
CA LEU A 45 -0.43 7.43 1.58
C LEU A 45 0.67 6.39 1.33
N PHE A 46 0.27 5.25 0.78
CA PHE A 46 1.17 4.21 0.33
C PHE A 46 1.30 4.28 -1.18
N PHE A 47 2.54 4.25 -1.67
CA PHE A 47 2.84 4.26 -3.10
C PHE A 47 3.65 3.02 -3.45
N ARG A 48 3.24 2.30 -4.50
CA ARG A 48 4.02 1.20 -5.10
C ARG A 48 4.22 1.48 -6.57
N SER A 49 5.46 1.32 -7.03
CA SER A 49 5.78 1.38 -8.46
C SER A 49 6.00 -0.02 -9.02
N TYR A 50 5.37 -0.31 -10.15
CA TYR A 50 5.60 -1.46 -10.99
C TYR A 50 6.34 -0.99 -12.22
N SER A 51 7.29 -1.79 -12.70
CA SER A 51 8.04 -1.44 -13.90
C SER A 51 8.32 -2.65 -14.75
N ASP A 52 8.30 -2.47 -16.06
CA ASP A 52 8.61 -3.49 -17.04
C ASP A 52 9.31 -2.87 -18.26
N GLN A 53 9.95 -3.70 -19.07
CA GLN A 53 10.66 -3.29 -20.29
C GLN A 53 10.50 -4.30 -21.42
N GLU A 54 10.50 -3.84 -22.67
CA GLU A 54 10.45 -4.71 -23.85
C GLU A 54 11.80 -5.44 -24.02
N LYS A 55 11.87 -6.75 -23.75
CA LYS A 55 13.12 -7.49 -23.97
C LYS A 55 13.17 -8.06 -25.38
N LYS A 56 14.37 -8.08 -25.96
CA LYS A 56 14.67 -8.90 -27.11
C LYS A 56 14.83 -10.35 -26.65
N VAL A 57 14.07 -11.25 -27.25
CA VAL A 57 14.12 -12.70 -27.02
C VAL A 57 14.85 -13.32 -28.21
N GLY A 58 16.11 -13.71 -28.02
CA GLY A 58 16.95 -14.21 -29.12
C GLY A 58 17.31 -13.12 -30.14
N LEU A 59 17.49 -13.50 -31.41
CA LEU A 59 17.89 -12.55 -32.48
C LEU A 59 16.71 -11.82 -33.12
N ASN A 60 15.53 -12.44 -33.23
CA ASN A 60 14.45 -11.96 -34.11
C ASN A 60 13.18 -11.53 -33.37
N TYR A 61 13.05 -11.86 -32.09
CA TYR A 61 11.80 -11.64 -31.36
C TYR A 61 11.97 -10.51 -30.35
N THR A 62 10.95 -9.65 -30.26
CA THR A 62 10.89 -8.58 -29.25
C THR A 62 9.55 -8.66 -28.55
N GLU A 63 9.58 -8.64 -27.22
CA GLU A 63 8.39 -8.47 -26.40
C GLU A 63 7.81 -7.07 -26.65
N VAL A 64 6.49 -6.95 -26.67
CA VAL A 64 5.84 -5.67 -26.99
C VAL A 64 4.79 -5.36 -25.94
N PHE A 65 4.70 -4.08 -25.57
CA PHE A 65 3.55 -3.56 -24.83
C PHE A 65 2.37 -3.39 -25.78
N GLU A 66 1.32 -4.16 -25.55
CA GLU A 66 0.07 -4.09 -26.28
C GLU A 66 -1.04 -4.72 -25.43
N LYS A 67 -2.29 -4.41 -25.76
CA LYS A 67 -3.45 -5.04 -25.12
C LYS A 67 -3.59 -6.50 -25.60
N PRO A 68 -3.40 -7.51 -24.75
CA PRO A 68 -3.56 -8.90 -25.15
C PRO A 68 -5.04 -9.25 -25.32
N PHE A 69 -5.33 -10.10 -26.32
CA PHE A 69 -6.67 -10.61 -26.58
C PHE A 69 -6.69 -12.14 -26.52
N HIS A 70 -7.76 -12.71 -25.95
CA HIS A 70 -7.92 -14.17 -25.78
C HIS A 70 -7.81 -14.94 -27.10
N GLN A 71 -8.21 -14.33 -28.21
CA GLN A 71 -8.17 -14.96 -29.53
C GLN A 71 -6.74 -15.10 -30.07
N SER A 72 -5.87 -14.11 -29.81
CA SER A 72 -4.51 -14.03 -30.39
C SER A 72 -3.41 -14.47 -29.41
N THR A 73 -3.71 -14.51 -28.12
CA THR A 73 -2.71 -14.64 -27.05
C THR A 73 -2.89 -15.93 -26.25
N LEU A 74 -1.84 -16.72 -26.16
CA LEU A 74 -1.78 -17.97 -25.40
C LEU A 74 -1.45 -17.72 -23.93
N ARG A 75 -1.99 -18.56 -23.03
CA ARG A 75 -1.75 -18.55 -21.58
C ARG A 75 -2.05 -17.21 -20.90
N MET A 76 -3.15 -16.57 -21.31
CA MET A 76 -3.64 -15.38 -20.60
C MET A 76 -3.91 -15.71 -19.12
N LYS A 77 -3.56 -14.75 -18.25
CA LYS A 77 -3.83 -14.85 -16.82
C LYS A 77 -5.33 -14.71 -16.55
N HIS A 78 -5.76 -15.14 -15.37
CA HIS A 78 -7.16 -15.01 -14.92
C HIS A 78 -7.52 -13.59 -14.44
N GLY A 79 -6.72 -12.58 -14.83
CA GLY A 79 -6.90 -11.19 -14.43
C GLY A 79 -7.81 -10.40 -15.38
N THR A 80 -8.14 -9.17 -14.99
CA THR A 80 -8.94 -8.25 -15.83
C THR A 80 -8.02 -7.46 -16.77
N TYR A 81 -8.28 -7.54 -18.08
CA TYR A 81 -7.54 -6.78 -19.12
C TYR A 81 -8.32 -5.58 -19.66
N ASP A 82 -9.60 -5.45 -19.29
CA ASP A 82 -10.49 -4.42 -19.80
C ASP A 82 -10.03 -2.99 -19.45
N LYS A 83 -9.29 -2.87 -18.35
CA LYS A 83 -8.75 -1.60 -17.83
C LYS A 83 -7.50 -1.10 -18.56
N LEU A 84 -6.94 -1.90 -19.46
CA LEU A 84 -5.80 -1.50 -20.29
C LEU A 84 -6.29 -0.68 -21.48
N ASP A 85 -5.54 0.37 -21.80
CA ASP A 85 -5.69 1.10 -23.05
C ASP A 85 -5.10 0.29 -24.22
N GLU A 86 -5.20 0.82 -25.44
CA GLU A 86 -4.74 0.13 -26.66
C GLU A 86 -3.23 -0.14 -26.67
N ASP A 87 -2.45 0.70 -25.98
CA ASP A 87 -1.01 0.55 -25.78
C ASP A 87 -0.65 -0.54 -24.74
N GLY A 88 -1.66 -1.18 -24.14
CA GLY A 88 -1.48 -2.18 -23.11
C GLY A 88 -1.12 -1.60 -21.75
N ILE A 89 -1.32 -0.30 -21.50
CA ILE A 89 -0.98 0.31 -20.21
C ILE A 89 -2.25 0.91 -19.60
N VAL A 90 -2.36 0.83 -18.28
CA VAL A 90 -3.50 1.44 -17.56
C VAL A 90 -3.32 2.95 -17.44
N ALA A 91 -4.34 3.75 -17.73
CA ALA A 91 -4.30 5.19 -17.55
C ALA A 91 -4.25 5.65 -16.08
N PRO A 92 -3.61 6.80 -15.77
CA PRO A 92 -3.74 7.45 -14.46
C PRO A 92 -5.19 7.74 -14.09
N GLY A 93 -5.53 7.58 -12.81
CA GLY A 93 -6.88 7.80 -12.26
C GLY A 93 -7.76 6.54 -12.24
N VAL A 94 -7.40 5.48 -12.97
CA VAL A 94 -8.14 4.22 -12.97
C VAL A 94 -7.96 3.49 -11.64
N ARG A 95 -9.06 2.93 -11.11
CA ARG A 95 -9.05 2.09 -9.91
C ARG A 95 -8.69 0.65 -10.28
N VAL A 96 -7.68 0.11 -9.61
CA VAL A 96 -7.14 -1.24 -9.82
C VAL A 96 -7.13 -2.04 -8.52
N SER A 97 -7.28 -3.36 -8.61
CA SER A 97 -7.40 -4.28 -7.48
C SER A 97 -6.96 -5.69 -7.83
N GLY A 98 -6.25 -6.34 -6.91
CA GLY A 98 -5.96 -7.77 -6.94
C GLY A 98 -5.27 -8.24 -8.21
N GLU A 99 -6.00 -8.99 -9.04
CA GLU A 99 -5.52 -9.60 -10.28
C GLU A 99 -5.69 -8.70 -11.52
N ASP A 100 -6.08 -7.43 -11.35
CA ASP A 100 -6.16 -6.49 -12.46
C ASP A 100 -4.80 -6.32 -13.14
N VAL A 101 -4.80 -6.41 -14.47
CA VAL A 101 -3.59 -6.24 -15.28
C VAL A 101 -3.32 -4.75 -15.45
N ILE A 102 -2.10 -4.33 -15.07
CA ILE A 102 -1.68 -2.92 -15.11
C ILE A 102 -0.70 -2.64 -16.25
N ILE A 103 0.01 -3.67 -16.71
CA ILE A 103 0.91 -3.61 -17.86
C ILE A 103 0.65 -4.87 -18.70
N GLY A 104 -0.08 -4.70 -19.79
CA GLY A 104 -0.24 -5.65 -20.88
C GLY A 104 1.04 -5.82 -21.66
N LYS A 105 1.51 -7.06 -21.76
CA LYS A 105 2.77 -7.37 -22.44
C LYS A 105 2.72 -8.76 -23.04
N THR A 106 3.19 -8.88 -24.28
CA THR A 106 3.14 -10.12 -25.04
C THR A 106 4.52 -10.47 -25.61
N ALA A 107 4.85 -11.76 -25.60
CA ALA A 107 6.02 -12.29 -26.28
C ALA A 107 5.57 -13.09 -27.52
N PRO A 108 6.20 -12.93 -28.69
CA PRO A 108 5.93 -13.79 -29.83
C PRO A 108 6.35 -15.24 -29.50
N ILE A 109 5.60 -16.21 -29.99
CA ILE A 109 5.89 -17.64 -29.80
C ILE A 109 6.67 -18.13 -31.01
N ASP A 110 7.80 -18.78 -30.79
CA ASP A 110 8.56 -19.40 -31.87
C ASP A 110 7.76 -20.55 -32.51
N GLN A 111 7.61 -20.52 -33.83
CA GLN A 111 6.80 -21.49 -34.56
C GLN A 111 7.40 -22.91 -34.50
N GLU A 112 8.72 -23.02 -34.34
CA GLU A 112 9.45 -24.29 -34.29
C GLU A 112 9.40 -24.97 -32.91
N SER A 113 9.16 -24.22 -31.83
CA SER A 113 9.00 -24.79 -30.49
C SER A 113 7.62 -25.41 -30.30
N GLN A 114 7.53 -26.74 -30.45
CA GLN A 114 6.31 -27.51 -30.14
C GLN A 114 6.15 -27.67 -28.63
N ASP A 115 5.58 -26.67 -27.95
CA ASP A 115 5.01 -26.88 -26.61
C ASP A 115 3.77 -27.79 -26.75
N LEU A 116 3.86 -29.00 -26.19
CA LEU A 116 2.79 -30.01 -26.24
C LEU A 116 1.50 -29.51 -25.56
N GLY A 117 0.36 -29.66 -26.25
CA GLY A 117 -0.91 -30.00 -25.60
C GLY A 117 -2.08 -29.00 -25.63
N THR A 118 -1.94 -27.75 -26.06
CA THR A 118 -3.05 -26.77 -26.07
C THR A 118 -3.04 -25.76 -27.24
N ARG A 119 -2.18 -25.96 -28.24
CA ARG A 119 -1.95 -24.98 -29.30
C ARG A 119 -2.98 -25.12 -30.44
N THR A 120 -3.81 -24.12 -30.64
CA THR A 120 -4.48 -23.86 -31.93
C THR A 120 -3.57 -22.95 -32.76
N SER A 121 -3.50 -23.11 -34.10
CA SER A 121 -2.61 -22.32 -34.99
C SER A 121 -2.85 -20.81 -34.99
N VAL A 122 -3.88 -20.36 -34.28
CA VAL A 122 -4.35 -18.96 -34.20
C VAL A 122 -3.51 -18.13 -33.20
N HIS A 123 -2.93 -18.76 -32.18
CA HIS A 123 -2.19 -18.02 -31.16
C HIS A 123 -0.74 -17.74 -31.59
N GLN A 124 -0.46 -16.47 -31.90
CA GLN A 124 0.86 -16.01 -32.35
C GLN A 124 1.73 -15.49 -31.19
N ARG A 125 1.09 -15.10 -30.08
CA ARG A 125 1.77 -14.47 -28.94
C ARG A 125 1.43 -15.19 -27.63
N ARG A 126 2.29 -15.05 -26.64
CA ARG A 126 2.15 -15.54 -25.26
C ARG A 126 2.02 -14.35 -24.33
N ASP A 127 1.10 -14.46 -23.38
CA ASP A 127 0.93 -13.44 -22.36
C ASP A 127 2.06 -13.48 -21.32
N ILE A 128 2.70 -12.33 -21.10
CA ILE A 128 3.70 -12.08 -20.06
C ILE A 128 3.39 -10.79 -19.28
N SER A 129 2.12 -10.39 -19.26
CA SER A 129 1.63 -9.16 -18.64
C SER A 129 1.89 -9.12 -17.13
N THR A 130 2.00 -7.92 -16.56
CA THR A 130 2.20 -7.71 -15.12
C THR A 130 0.88 -7.30 -14.46
N PRO A 131 0.29 -8.15 -13.58
CA PRO A 131 -0.84 -7.77 -12.75
C PRO A 131 -0.41 -7.01 -11.50
N LEU A 132 -1.39 -6.41 -10.83
CA LEU A 132 -1.24 -5.96 -9.45
C LEU A 132 -0.99 -7.16 -8.51
N ARG A 133 -0.54 -6.90 -7.28
CA ARG A 133 -0.46 -7.96 -6.27
C ARG A 133 -1.87 -8.27 -5.75
N SER A 134 -2.17 -9.55 -5.57
CA SER A 134 -3.48 -10.04 -5.13
C SER A 134 -4.04 -9.38 -3.87
N THR A 135 -3.18 -9.03 -2.91
CA THR A 135 -3.56 -8.41 -1.64
C THR A 135 -3.57 -6.87 -1.68
N GLU A 136 -3.38 -6.27 -2.85
CA GLU A 136 -3.27 -4.83 -3.02
C GLU A 136 -4.39 -4.29 -3.90
N ASN A 137 -4.76 -3.04 -3.65
CA ASN A 137 -5.72 -2.28 -4.43
C ASN A 137 -5.38 -0.80 -4.30
N GLY A 138 -5.76 0.00 -5.29
CA GLY A 138 -5.45 1.42 -5.28
C GLY A 138 -5.92 2.12 -6.54
N ILE A 139 -5.40 3.33 -6.72
CA ILE A 139 -5.64 4.17 -7.89
C ILE A 139 -4.29 4.37 -8.58
N VAL A 140 -4.27 4.24 -9.90
CA VAL A 140 -3.09 4.56 -10.69
C VAL A 140 -2.79 6.05 -10.55
N ASP A 141 -1.63 6.37 -10.01
CA ASP A 141 -1.23 7.72 -9.61
C ASP A 141 -0.40 8.41 -10.70
N SER A 142 0.53 7.66 -11.31
CA SER A 142 1.33 8.17 -12.42
C SER A 142 1.81 7.03 -13.31
N VAL A 143 1.84 7.26 -14.61
CA VAL A 143 2.41 6.35 -15.60
C VAL A 143 3.56 7.08 -16.29
N ILE A 144 4.73 6.46 -16.32
CA ILE A 144 5.92 6.99 -16.97
C ILE A 144 6.33 6.01 -18.05
N LEU A 145 6.30 6.46 -19.29
CA LEU A 145 6.88 5.80 -20.45
C LEU A 145 8.20 6.49 -20.78
N THR A 146 9.27 5.72 -20.80
CA THR A 146 10.61 6.22 -21.16
C THR A 146 11.34 5.16 -21.96
N VAL A 147 12.53 5.51 -22.41
CA VAL A 147 13.46 4.59 -23.03
C VAL A 147 14.68 4.47 -22.11
N ASN A 148 15.13 3.25 -21.87
CA ASN A 148 16.33 2.98 -21.07
C ASN A 148 17.61 3.29 -21.87
N ALA A 149 18.76 3.23 -21.20
CA ALA A 149 20.07 3.45 -21.83
C ALA A 149 20.33 2.53 -23.05
N ASP A 150 19.76 1.32 -23.04
CA ASP A 150 19.87 0.35 -24.13
C ASP A 150 18.89 0.60 -25.31
N ASN A 151 18.26 1.78 -25.34
CA ASN A 151 17.25 2.16 -26.33
C ASN A 151 16.02 1.23 -26.35
N VAL A 152 15.66 0.70 -25.18
CA VAL A 152 14.53 -0.21 -24.96
C VAL A 152 13.38 0.53 -24.29
N LYS A 153 12.14 0.35 -24.76
CA LYS A 153 10.97 0.93 -24.10
C LYS A 153 10.81 0.38 -22.68
N TYR A 154 10.60 1.29 -21.75
CA TYR A 154 10.45 1.03 -20.33
C TYR A 154 9.22 1.75 -19.79
N VAL A 155 8.39 1.04 -19.05
CA VAL A 155 7.19 1.59 -18.41
C VAL A 155 7.33 1.49 -16.91
N LYS A 156 6.90 2.54 -16.19
CA LYS A 156 6.77 2.56 -14.74
C LYS A 156 5.39 3.08 -14.36
N VAL A 157 4.58 2.21 -13.76
CA VAL A 157 3.23 2.50 -13.28
C VAL A 157 3.27 2.63 -11.76
N ARG A 158 2.94 3.80 -11.23
CA ARG A 158 2.80 4.04 -9.78
C ARG A 158 1.34 3.91 -9.39
N VAL A 159 1.06 3.08 -8.38
CA VAL A 159 -0.26 2.92 -7.77
C VAL A 159 -0.21 3.50 -6.36
N ARG A 160 -1.24 4.27 -6.00
CA ARG A 160 -1.41 4.91 -4.69
C ARG A 160 -2.62 4.32 -3.96
N THR A 161 -2.45 4.11 -2.66
CA THR A 161 -3.49 3.64 -1.76
C THR A 161 -3.46 4.48 -0.48
N THR A 162 -4.62 4.88 0.03
CA THR A 162 -4.70 5.51 1.36
C THR A 162 -4.79 4.42 2.42
N LYS A 163 -3.97 4.50 3.46
CA LYS A 163 -3.99 3.60 4.62
C LYS A 163 -4.53 4.39 5.82
N VAL A 164 -5.69 3.94 6.30
CA VAL A 164 -6.32 4.46 7.51
C VAL A 164 -5.90 3.55 8.66
N PRO A 165 -5.53 4.08 9.85
CA PRO A 165 -5.23 3.27 11.02
C PRO A 165 -6.32 2.24 11.32
N GLN A 166 -5.93 1.00 11.55
CA GLN A 166 -6.81 -0.13 11.86
C GLN A 166 -6.27 -0.96 13.03
N ILE A 167 -7.14 -1.81 13.59
CA ILE A 167 -6.76 -2.78 14.62
C ILE A 167 -5.57 -3.61 14.13
N GLY A 168 -4.55 -3.74 14.98
CA GLY A 168 -3.29 -4.41 14.64
C GLY A 168 -2.19 -3.50 14.07
N ASP A 169 -2.52 -2.27 13.64
CA ASP A 169 -1.49 -1.31 13.25
C ASP A 169 -0.64 -0.90 14.46
N LYS A 170 0.65 -0.70 14.20
CA LYS A 170 1.66 -0.44 15.23
C LYS A 170 1.93 1.05 15.36
N PHE A 171 1.91 1.53 16.60
CA PHE A 171 2.26 2.89 16.98
C PHE A 171 3.37 2.86 18.02
N ALA A 172 4.12 3.95 18.12
CA ALA A 172 5.14 4.10 19.13
C ALA A 172 5.25 5.54 19.64
N SER A 173 5.56 5.69 20.93
CA SER A 173 6.00 6.97 21.48
C SER A 173 7.48 7.22 21.19
N ARG A 174 7.96 8.44 21.47
CA ARG A 174 9.38 8.80 21.34
C ARG A 174 10.30 8.09 22.33
N HIS A 175 9.74 7.38 23.32
CA HIS A 175 10.47 6.74 24.42
C HIS A 175 10.50 5.20 24.29
N GLY A 176 10.44 4.68 23.07
CA GLY A 176 10.56 3.24 22.81
C GLY A 176 9.34 2.41 23.22
N GLN A 177 8.22 3.07 23.53
CA GLN A 177 6.96 2.40 23.86
C GLN A 177 6.18 2.10 22.59
N LYS A 178 6.24 0.86 22.11
CA LYS A 178 5.50 0.39 20.94
C LYS A 178 4.26 -0.39 21.37
N GLY A 179 3.19 -0.25 20.62
CA GLY A 179 1.96 -1.02 20.84
C GLY A 179 1.12 -1.12 19.58
N THR A 180 0.17 -2.05 19.58
CA THR A 180 -0.81 -2.20 18.49
C THR A 180 -2.16 -1.64 18.90
N ILE A 181 -2.94 -1.12 17.95
CA ILE A 181 -4.34 -0.80 18.22
C ILE A 181 -5.08 -2.10 18.60
N GLY A 182 -5.56 -2.19 19.84
CA GLY A 182 -6.33 -3.33 20.34
C GLY A 182 -7.81 -3.21 19.97
N VAL A 183 -8.37 -2.01 20.13
CA VAL A 183 -9.74 -1.67 19.74
C VAL A 183 -9.84 -0.18 19.43
N THR A 184 -10.86 0.19 18.65
CA THR A 184 -11.23 1.59 18.44
C THR A 184 -12.63 1.87 19.00
N TYR A 185 -12.80 3.02 19.65
CA TYR A 185 -14.09 3.48 20.17
C TYR A 185 -14.45 4.84 19.57
N ARG A 186 -15.74 5.06 19.31
CA ARG A 186 -16.22 6.36 18.86
C ARG A 186 -16.24 7.34 20.03
N GLN A 187 -16.31 8.64 19.73
CA GLN A 187 -16.21 9.69 20.73
C GLN A 187 -17.22 9.54 21.89
N GLU A 188 -18.42 9.02 21.62
CA GLU A 188 -19.46 8.75 22.62
C GLU A 188 -19.11 7.66 23.63
N ASP A 189 -18.23 6.72 23.26
CA ASP A 189 -17.82 5.60 24.09
C ASP A 189 -16.46 5.87 24.79
N MET A 190 -15.84 7.02 24.52
CA MET A 190 -14.57 7.43 25.08
C MET A 190 -14.76 8.22 26.39
N PRO A 191 -13.87 8.05 27.39
CA PRO A 191 -13.89 8.88 28.58
C PRO A 191 -13.61 10.33 28.21
N PHE A 192 -14.26 11.27 28.89
CA PHE A 192 -14.13 12.70 28.64
C PHE A 192 -13.91 13.48 29.94
N THR A 193 -13.21 14.62 29.83
CA THR A 193 -13.05 15.56 30.94
C THR A 193 -14.33 16.37 31.15
N ARG A 194 -14.43 17.13 32.25
CA ARG A 194 -15.56 18.06 32.48
C ARG A 194 -15.76 19.05 31.33
N GLU A 195 -14.70 19.40 30.63
CA GLU A 195 -14.71 20.32 29.48
C GLU A 195 -15.07 19.62 28.15
N GLY A 196 -15.27 18.30 28.17
CA GLY A 196 -15.62 17.51 26.99
C GLY A 196 -14.42 17.05 26.16
N VAL A 197 -13.20 17.17 26.67
CA VAL A 197 -12.00 16.70 25.97
C VAL A 197 -11.95 15.17 26.05
N THR A 198 -11.97 14.51 24.90
CA THR A 198 -11.78 13.06 24.75
C THR A 198 -10.37 12.75 24.27
N PRO A 199 -9.67 11.75 24.82
CA PRO A 199 -8.35 11.38 24.35
C PRO A 199 -8.40 10.75 22.96
N ASP A 200 -7.30 10.86 22.22
CA ASP A 200 -7.08 10.15 20.96
C ASP A 200 -6.60 8.73 21.22
N ILE A 201 -5.81 8.54 22.28
CA ILE A 201 -5.19 7.26 22.63
C ILE A 201 -5.30 7.04 24.15
N ILE A 202 -5.66 5.83 24.57
CA ILE A 202 -5.58 5.39 25.97
C ILE A 202 -4.53 4.29 26.09
N ILE A 203 -3.49 4.55 26.87
CA ILE A 203 -2.45 3.57 27.21
C ILE A 203 -2.66 3.04 28.61
N ASN A 204 -2.18 1.82 28.85
CA ASN A 204 -2.31 1.18 30.15
C ASN A 204 -1.22 1.66 31.13
N PRO A 205 -1.59 2.03 32.38
CA PRO A 205 -0.64 2.43 33.42
C PRO A 205 0.47 1.41 33.66
N HIS A 206 0.20 0.11 33.50
CA HIS A 206 1.18 -0.96 33.73
C HIS A 206 2.38 -0.93 32.76
N ALA A 207 2.29 -0.20 31.64
CA ALA A 207 3.41 -0.01 30.72
C ALA A 207 4.54 0.88 31.29
N ILE A 208 4.29 1.60 32.38
CA ILE A 208 5.23 2.58 32.96
C ILE A 208 6.15 1.97 34.01
N PRO A 209 5.67 1.26 35.05
CA PRO A 209 6.53 0.79 36.13
C PRO A 209 7.64 -0.17 35.66
N SER A 210 7.32 -1.09 34.76
CA SER A 210 8.26 -2.10 34.26
C SER A 210 9.30 -1.54 33.30
N ARG A 211 8.94 -0.50 32.53
CA ARG A 211 9.83 0.11 31.52
C ARG A 211 10.53 1.36 32.00
N MET A 212 10.10 1.91 33.14
CA MET A 212 10.69 3.08 33.78
C MET A 212 10.83 4.28 32.84
N THR A 213 9.86 4.46 31.93
CA THR A 213 9.86 5.52 30.90
C THR A 213 9.36 6.85 31.46
N ILE A 214 9.98 7.36 32.52
CA ILE A 214 9.60 8.61 33.20
C ILE A 214 9.65 9.82 32.26
N ALA A 215 10.58 9.83 31.30
CA ALA A 215 10.67 10.88 30.29
C ALA A 215 9.40 11.02 29.45
N HIS A 216 8.63 9.94 29.27
CA HIS A 216 7.33 9.98 28.59
C HIS A 216 6.29 10.78 29.40
N LEU A 217 6.30 10.65 30.73
CA LEU A 217 5.42 11.42 31.61
C LEU A 217 5.83 12.90 31.64
N ILE A 218 7.13 13.18 31.69
CA ILE A 218 7.65 14.54 31.64
C ILE A 218 7.27 15.22 30.31
N GLU A 219 7.33 14.48 29.20
CA GLU A 219 6.86 14.97 27.90
C GLU A 219 5.39 15.37 27.93
N CYS A 220 4.52 14.55 28.52
CA CYS A 220 3.10 14.87 28.64
C CYS A 220 2.82 16.11 29.51
N LEU A 221 3.69 16.41 30.49
CA LEU A 221 3.56 17.60 31.34
C LEU A 221 4.11 18.87 30.70
N LEU A 222 5.11 18.75 29.82
CA LEU A 222 5.78 19.88 29.18
C LEU A 222 5.07 20.34 27.89
N SER A 223 4.40 19.42 27.20
CA SER A 223 3.78 19.65 25.88
C SER A 223 2.51 20.49 25.98
#